data_AF-A0A967FZH7-F1
#
_entry.id   AF-A0A967FZH7-F1
#
_cell.length_a   1.000
_cell.length_b   1.000
_cell.length_c   1.000
_cell.angle_alpha   90.00
_cell.angle_beta   90.00
_cell.angle_gamma   90.00
#
_symmetry.space_group_name_H-M   'P 1'
#
loop_
_entity.id
_entity.type
_entity.pdbx_description
1 polymer ?
#
loop_
_entity_poly.entity_id
_entity_poly.type
_entity_poly.pdbx_seq_one_letter_code
_entity_poly.pdbx_strand_id
1 'polypeptide(L)'
;MPSFDEIPEVPTGLEHDSWIYLTTLKDSVEKLVDYFKNLDDEWQWAILLNDWQHYGEPYYPAQYRKDSNSVVHFSGVVKSGTIGQTVFVLAPAYRPAETMLFPTVSNGAFGVCTVKCTGEVEATVGNNTYFSLDGISFQAE
;
A
#
# COMPACT_ATOMS: atom_id res chain seq x y z
N MET A 1 47.53 30.43 -16.50
CA MET A 1 46.15 29.93 -16.54
C MET A 1 45.91 29.45 -17.97
N PRO A 2 45.65 28.16 -18.24
CA PRO A 2 45.40 27.69 -19.60
C PRO A 2 43.98 28.05 -20.05
N SER A 3 43.83 28.25 -21.37
CA SER A 3 42.66 28.80 -22.08
C SER A 3 41.49 27.83 -22.15
N PHE A 4 40.29 28.40 -22.29
CA PHE A 4 38.98 27.73 -22.24
C PHE A 4 38.51 27.20 -23.62
N ASP A 5 39.44 26.74 -24.47
CA ASP A 5 39.12 26.35 -25.85
C ASP A 5 39.58 24.92 -26.12
N GLU A 6 38.63 23.98 -25.95
CA GLU A 6 38.36 22.80 -26.79
C GLU A 6 37.52 21.79 -25.98
N ILE A 7 36.20 21.89 -26.09
CA ILE A 7 35.32 20.75 -25.78
C ILE A 7 35.42 19.84 -27.01
N PRO A 8 35.83 18.56 -26.87
CA PRO A 8 35.98 17.68 -28.01
C PRO A 8 34.62 17.48 -28.70
N GLU A 9 34.57 17.66 -30.02
CA GLU A 9 33.38 17.36 -30.82
C GLU A 9 32.98 15.89 -30.64
N VAL A 10 31.70 15.66 -30.32
CA VAL A 10 31.13 14.34 -30.15
C VAL A 10 31.08 13.64 -31.52
N PRO A 11 31.59 12.40 -31.65
CA PRO A 11 31.59 11.67 -32.92
C PRO A 11 30.17 11.50 -33.48
N THR A 12 29.96 11.89 -34.75
CA THR A 12 28.65 11.95 -35.44
C THR A 12 27.89 10.62 -35.55
N GLY A 13 28.53 9.48 -35.29
CA GLY A 13 27.88 8.17 -35.20
C GLY A 13 27.29 7.83 -33.81
N LEU A 14 27.72 8.52 -32.76
CA LEU A 14 27.23 8.29 -31.40
C LEU A 14 25.92 9.02 -31.11
N GLU A 15 25.56 10.06 -31.88
CA GLU A 15 24.33 10.82 -31.67
C GLU A 15 23.06 10.04 -32.06
N HIS A 16 23.12 9.25 -33.13
CA HIS A 16 21.99 8.43 -33.59
C HIS A 16 21.68 7.30 -32.59
N ASP A 17 22.71 6.63 -32.09
CA ASP A 17 22.57 5.58 -31.08
C ASP A 17 22.13 6.16 -29.73
N SER A 18 22.69 7.32 -29.32
CA SER A 18 22.30 8.01 -28.08
C SER A 18 20.82 8.39 -28.05
N TRP A 19 20.27 8.83 -29.19
CA TRP A 19 18.84 9.12 -29.30
C TRP A 19 17.97 7.87 -29.13
N ILE A 20 18.36 6.74 -29.73
CA ILE A 20 17.66 5.46 -29.60
C ILE A 20 17.67 4.94 -28.15
N TYR A 21 18.79 5.10 -27.44
CA TYR A 21 18.87 4.77 -26.01
C TYR A 21 17.96 5.65 -25.17
N LEU A 22 17.93 6.96 -25.41
CA LEU A 22 17.10 7.90 -24.65
C LEU A 22 15.60 7.65 -24.87
N THR A 23 15.17 7.35 -26.10
CA THR A 23 13.76 7.02 -26.38
C THR A 23 13.35 5.72 -25.71
N THR A 24 14.20 4.68 -25.78
CA THR A 24 13.92 3.38 -25.15
C THR A 24 13.86 3.48 -23.63
N LEU A 25 14.75 4.29 -23.03
CA LEU A 25 14.75 4.57 -21.59
C LEU A 25 13.48 5.31 -21.17
N LYS A 26 13.05 6.31 -21.95
CA LYS A 26 11.82 7.06 -21.67
C LYS A 26 10.59 6.15 -21.70
N ASP A 27 10.45 5.30 -22.72
CA ASP A 27 9.35 4.32 -22.82
C ASP A 27 9.37 3.33 -21.65
N SER A 28 10.57 2.91 -21.22
CA SER A 28 10.72 2.01 -20.08
C SER A 28 10.31 2.69 -18.77
N VAL A 29 10.67 3.96 -18.59
CA VAL A 29 10.26 4.75 -17.43
C VAL A 29 8.74 4.95 -17.42
N GLU A 30 8.14 5.28 -18.55
CA GLU A 30 6.68 5.45 -18.66
C GLU A 30 5.92 4.16 -18.33
N LYS A 31 6.38 3.01 -18.85
CA LYS A 31 5.81 1.69 -18.50
C LYS A 31 5.94 1.37 -17.01
N LEU A 32 7.07 1.71 -16.40
CA LEU A 32 7.26 1.53 -14.97
C LEU A 32 6.33 2.44 -14.18
N VAL A 33 6.17 3.70 -14.57
CA VAL A 33 5.24 4.63 -13.92
C VAL A 33 3.80 4.11 -13.99
N ASP A 34 3.36 3.58 -15.13
CA ASP A 34 2.01 3.01 -15.25
C ASP A 34 1.85 1.72 -14.43
N TYR A 35 2.88 0.88 -14.36
CA TYR A 35 2.89 -0.29 -13.50
C TYR A 35 2.73 0.10 -12.01
N PHE A 36 3.46 1.12 -11.55
CA PHE A 36 3.34 1.61 -10.17
C PHE A 36 2.00 2.27 -9.87
N LYS A 37 1.37 2.92 -10.85
CA LYS A 37 0.00 3.44 -10.69
C LYS A 37 -1.04 2.33 -10.59
N ASN A 38 -0.87 1.25 -11.36
CA ASN A 38 -1.82 0.13 -11.36
C ASN A 38 -1.72 -0.73 -10.10
N LEU A 39 -0.58 -0.72 -9.41
CA LEU A 39 -0.40 -1.37 -8.10
C LEU A 39 -1.35 -0.82 -7.02
N ASP A 40 -1.81 0.43 -7.15
CA ASP A 40 -2.73 1.02 -6.18
C ASP A 40 -4.11 0.35 -6.25
N ASP A 41 -4.62 0.04 -7.44
CA ASP A 41 -5.95 -0.55 -7.63
C ASP A 41 -6.02 -2.06 -7.35
N GLU A 42 -4.88 -2.74 -7.25
CA GLU A 42 -4.81 -4.18 -6.94
C GLU A 42 -4.88 -4.47 -5.45
N TRP A 43 -5.50 -5.60 -5.10
CA TRP A 43 -5.54 -6.08 -3.72
C TRP A 43 -4.17 -6.57 -3.26
N GLN A 44 -3.71 -6.00 -2.15
CA GLN A 44 -2.48 -6.39 -1.47
C GLN A 44 -2.79 -7.20 -0.22
N TRP A 45 -2.08 -8.31 -0.05
CA TRP A 45 -2.18 -9.14 1.13
C TRP A 45 -1.60 -8.41 2.35
N ALA A 46 -2.36 -8.35 3.43
CA ALA A 46 -1.88 -7.79 4.68
C ALA A 46 -0.88 -8.75 5.34
N ILE A 47 0.33 -8.26 5.62
CA ILE A 47 1.31 -9.00 6.43
C ILE A 47 0.91 -8.86 7.90
N LEU A 48 0.37 -9.95 8.46
CA LEU A 48 -0.16 -9.95 9.82
C LEU A 48 0.95 -10.01 10.88
N LEU A 49 0.73 -9.32 11.98
CA LEU A 49 1.64 -9.18 13.13
C LEU A 49 0.97 -9.71 14.40
N ASN A 50 1.73 -9.81 15.50
CA ASN A 50 1.20 -10.12 16.84
C ASN A 50 0.30 -11.37 16.88
N ASP A 51 0.74 -12.43 16.18
CA ASP A 51 0.06 -13.72 16.04
C ASP A 51 -1.35 -13.67 15.43
N TRP A 52 -1.74 -12.52 14.84
CA TRP A 52 -2.92 -12.45 14.00
C TRP A 52 -2.76 -13.35 12.78
N GLN A 53 -3.84 -14.04 12.44
CA GLN A 53 -3.90 -14.95 11.32
C GLN A 53 -5.12 -14.65 10.47
N HIS A 54 -5.05 -14.92 9.18
CA HIS A 54 -6.24 -14.93 8.34
C HIS A 54 -7.23 -15.99 8.89
N TYR A 55 -8.52 -15.65 8.93
CA TYR A 55 -9.51 -16.56 9.47
C TYR A 55 -9.60 -17.85 8.64
N GLY A 56 -9.60 -17.70 7.32
CA GLY A 56 -9.74 -18.77 6.33
C GLY A 56 -11.15 -18.83 5.73
N GLU A 57 -11.38 -19.84 4.90
CA GLU A 57 -12.65 -20.11 4.23
C GLU A 57 -13.86 -20.11 5.21
N PRO A 58 -15.03 -19.58 4.81
CA PRO A 58 -15.39 -19.03 3.50
C PRO A 58 -15.08 -17.52 3.34
N TYR A 59 -14.28 -16.94 4.22
CA TYR A 59 -14.03 -15.50 4.24
C TYR A 59 -12.77 -15.14 3.47
N TYR A 60 -12.76 -13.93 2.89
CA TYR A 60 -11.55 -13.39 2.29
C TYR A 60 -10.44 -13.24 3.35
N PRO A 61 -9.17 -13.42 2.95
CA PRO A 61 -8.03 -13.09 3.77
C PRO A 61 -7.94 -11.57 3.95
N ALA A 62 -7.23 -11.14 4.99
CA ALA A 62 -7.00 -9.72 5.25
C ALA A 62 -6.16 -9.10 4.13
N GLN A 63 -6.74 -8.10 3.49
CA GLN A 63 -6.15 -7.42 2.34
C GLN A 63 -6.60 -5.97 2.29
N TYR A 64 -5.82 -5.14 1.60
CA TYR A 64 -6.12 -3.73 1.39
C TYR A 64 -5.76 -3.33 -0.04
N ARG A 65 -6.41 -2.28 -0.55
CA ARG A 65 -6.08 -1.63 -1.83
C ARG A 65 -6.36 -0.14 -1.74
N LYS A 66 -5.86 0.66 -2.68
CA LYS A 66 -6.14 2.10 -2.74
C LYS A 66 -6.63 2.47 -4.13
N ASP A 67 -7.85 2.96 -4.24
CA ASP A 67 -8.38 3.32 -5.56
C ASP A 67 -7.73 4.59 -6.13
N SER A 68 -8.06 4.89 -7.39
CA SER A 68 -7.61 6.09 -8.09
C SER A 68 -7.98 7.42 -7.43
N ASN A 69 -8.91 7.42 -6.47
CA ASN A 69 -9.32 8.60 -5.70
C ASN A 69 -8.56 8.69 -4.37
N SER A 70 -7.51 7.87 -4.18
CA SER A 70 -6.75 7.73 -2.94
C SER A 70 -7.60 7.26 -1.76
N VAL A 71 -8.69 6.52 -2.00
CA VAL A 71 -9.45 5.87 -0.94
C VAL A 71 -8.92 4.46 -0.74
N VAL A 72 -8.48 4.18 0.48
CA VAL A 72 -8.05 2.86 0.92
C VAL A 72 -9.26 2.04 1.31
N HIS A 73 -9.34 0.81 0.83
CA HIS A 73 -10.39 -0.15 1.11
C HIS A 73 -9.79 -1.39 1.76
N PHE A 74 -10.40 -1.88 2.83
CA PHE A 74 -10.02 -3.14 3.46
C PHE A 74 -11.03 -4.24 3.14
N SER A 75 -10.54 -5.49 3.17
CA SER A 75 -11.36 -6.68 3.15
C SER A 75 -10.73 -7.80 3.97
N GLY A 76 -11.56 -8.72 4.40
CA GLY A 76 -11.20 -9.98 5.00
C GLY A 76 -11.44 -10.04 6.50
N VAL A 77 -11.17 -11.23 7.03
CA VAL A 77 -11.40 -11.55 8.43
C VAL A 77 -10.13 -12.14 9.05
N VAL A 78 -9.81 -11.72 10.28
CA VAL A 78 -8.64 -12.19 11.04
C VAL A 78 -9.04 -12.87 12.35
N LYS A 79 -8.14 -13.66 12.93
CA LYS A 79 -8.30 -14.38 14.21
C LYS A 79 -6.99 -14.54 14.98
N SER A 80 -7.08 -15.16 16.16
CA SER A 80 -5.99 -15.65 17.02
C SER A 80 -5.13 -14.59 17.73
N GLY A 81 -4.89 -13.43 17.12
CA GLY A 81 -4.03 -12.41 17.70
C GLY A 81 -4.60 -11.76 18.96
N THR A 82 -3.92 -10.73 19.48
CA THR A 82 -4.31 -10.09 20.74
C THR A 82 -5.09 -8.80 20.49
N ILE A 83 -6.28 -8.68 21.08
CA ILE A 83 -7.08 -7.44 21.06
C ILE A 83 -6.29 -6.33 21.77
N GLY A 84 -6.32 -5.12 21.20
CA GLY A 84 -5.51 -3.98 21.62
C GLY A 84 -4.10 -3.96 21.00
N GLN A 85 -3.75 -4.92 20.14
CA GLN A 85 -2.48 -4.95 19.41
C GLN A 85 -2.68 -4.71 17.92
N THR A 86 -1.59 -4.30 17.25
CA THR A 86 -1.53 -4.13 15.79
C THR A 86 -1.79 -5.45 15.07
N VAL A 87 -2.72 -5.43 14.13
CA VAL A 87 -3.04 -6.54 13.23
C VAL A 87 -2.07 -6.57 12.06
N PHE A 88 -1.84 -5.42 11.43
CA PHE A 88 -0.85 -5.22 10.36
C PHE A 88 -0.49 -3.72 10.25
N VAL A 89 0.52 -3.41 9.44
CA VAL A 89 0.99 -2.03 9.21
C VAL A 89 0.86 -1.67 7.74
N LEU A 90 0.27 -0.51 7.48
CA LEU A 90 0.16 0.09 6.16
C LEU A 90 1.47 0.75 5.72
N ALA A 91 1.80 0.56 4.45
CA ALA A 91 2.86 1.33 3.81
C ALA A 91 2.51 2.83 3.78
N PRO A 92 3.51 3.74 3.76
CA PRO A 92 3.28 5.19 3.85
C PRO A 92 2.22 5.75 2.90
N ALA A 93 2.15 5.25 1.66
CA ALA A 93 1.22 5.73 0.65
C ALA A 93 -0.26 5.33 0.86
N TYR A 94 -0.58 4.59 1.93
CA TYR A 94 -1.93 4.10 2.27
C TYR A 94 -2.42 4.64 3.62
N ARG A 95 -1.68 5.55 4.25
CA ARG A 95 -1.99 6.01 5.61
C ARG A 95 -2.99 7.15 5.57
N PRO A 96 -3.90 7.25 6.56
CA PRO A 96 -4.70 8.45 6.73
C PRO A 96 -3.86 9.58 7.35
N ALA A 97 -4.28 10.83 7.14
CA ALA A 97 -3.66 12.00 7.78
C ALA A 97 -3.78 11.97 9.32
N GLU A 98 -4.92 11.49 9.82
CA GLU A 98 -5.24 11.45 11.24
C GLU A 98 -5.68 10.05 11.65
N THR A 99 -5.60 9.77 12.95
CA THR A 99 -6.06 8.47 13.48
C THR A 99 -7.59 8.38 13.39
N MET A 100 -8.08 7.29 12.79
CA MET A 100 -9.50 7.05 12.55
C MET A 100 -9.98 5.78 13.27
N LEU A 101 -11.22 5.80 13.74
CA LEU A 101 -11.86 4.66 14.41
C LEU A 101 -13.04 4.19 13.58
N PHE A 102 -13.09 2.88 13.32
CA PHE A 102 -14.15 2.24 12.54
C PHE A 102 -14.89 1.21 13.37
N PRO A 103 -16.23 1.23 13.36
CA PRO A 103 -17.01 0.14 13.94
C PRO A 103 -16.87 -1.11 13.07
N THR A 104 -16.77 -2.27 13.72
CA THR A 104 -16.73 -3.56 13.01
C THR A 104 -17.46 -4.65 13.80
N VAL A 105 -17.69 -5.79 13.15
CA VAL A 105 -18.21 -7.00 13.79
C VAL A 105 -17.04 -7.86 14.25
N SER A 106 -17.10 -8.30 15.50
CA SER A 106 -16.09 -9.15 16.11
C SER A 106 -16.76 -10.24 16.95
N ASN A 107 -16.70 -11.48 16.48
CA ASN A 107 -17.38 -12.63 17.07
C ASN A 107 -18.88 -12.42 17.39
N GLY A 108 -19.62 -11.77 16.48
CA GLY A 108 -21.04 -11.47 16.65
C GLY A 108 -21.33 -10.31 17.61
N ALA A 109 -20.29 -9.63 18.08
CA ALA A 109 -20.37 -8.45 18.95
C ALA A 109 -19.76 -7.22 18.26
N PHE A 110 -19.90 -6.07 18.92
CA PHE A 110 -19.28 -4.82 18.48
C PHE A 110 -17.76 -4.86 18.68
N GLY A 111 -17.03 -4.46 17.65
CA GLY A 111 -15.59 -4.23 17.68
C GLY A 111 -15.23 -2.84 17.18
N VAL A 112 -14.01 -2.41 17.49
CA VAL A 112 -13.44 -1.15 17.02
C VAL A 112 -12.10 -1.45 16.37
N CYS A 113 -11.98 -1.07 15.09
CA CYS A 113 -10.71 -1.03 14.38
C CYS A 113 -10.17 0.40 14.41
N THR A 114 -8.95 0.58 14.90
CA THR A 114 -8.28 1.89 14.87
C THR A 114 -7.21 1.85 13.80
N VAL A 115 -7.28 2.78 12.85
CA VAL A 115 -6.24 3.01 11.85
C VAL A 115 -5.49 4.27 12.25
N LYS A 116 -4.25 4.11 12.69
CA LYS A 116 -3.40 5.25 13.10
C LYS A 116 -2.80 5.95 11.90
N CYS A 117 -2.50 7.24 12.04
CA CYS A 117 -1.77 8.00 11.02
C CYS A 117 -0.33 7.49 10.80
N THR A 118 0.22 6.73 11.76
CA THR A 118 1.48 5.99 11.62
C THR A 118 1.37 4.75 10.71
N GLY A 119 0.15 4.36 10.34
CA GLY A 119 -0.17 3.21 9.49
C GLY A 119 -0.50 1.93 10.25
N GLU A 120 -0.40 1.90 11.58
CA GLU A 120 -0.78 0.75 12.38
C GLU A 120 -2.30 0.56 12.35
N VAL A 121 -2.74 -0.64 11.97
CA VAL A 121 -4.15 -1.06 12.02
C VAL A 121 -4.34 -1.96 13.22
N GLU A 122 -5.14 -1.52 14.18
CA GLU A 122 -5.30 -2.18 15.48
C GLU A 122 -6.73 -2.68 15.68
N ALA A 123 -6.87 -3.88 16.24
CA ALA A 123 -8.14 -4.38 16.73
C ALA A 123 -8.31 -3.93 18.18
N THR A 124 -8.65 -2.66 18.41
CA THR A 124 -8.62 -2.00 19.73
C THR A 124 -9.65 -2.57 20.71
N VAL A 125 -10.86 -2.87 20.22
CA VAL A 125 -11.95 -3.46 21.03
C VAL A 125 -12.55 -4.62 20.26
N GLY A 126 -12.81 -5.73 20.93
CA GLY A 126 -13.51 -6.87 20.34
C GLY A 126 -13.06 -8.21 20.91
N ASN A 127 -13.12 -9.22 20.07
CA ASN A 127 -12.79 -10.61 20.35
C ASN A 127 -11.94 -11.19 19.19
N ASN A 128 -10.97 -12.04 19.52
CA ASN A 128 -10.03 -12.59 18.54
C ASN A 128 -10.46 -13.95 17.95
N THR A 129 -11.65 -14.46 18.26
CA THR A 129 -12.25 -15.61 17.57
C THR A 129 -12.43 -15.29 16.09
N TYR A 130 -13.02 -14.13 15.81
CA TYR A 130 -12.92 -13.47 14.52
C TYR A 130 -13.08 -11.95 14.66
N PHE A 131 -12.41 -11.21 13.80
CA PHE A 131 -12.51 -9.77 13.69
C PHE A 131 -12.56 -9.39 12.21
N SER A 132 -13.65 -8.75 11.78
CA SER A 132 -13.84 -8.37 10.38
C SER A 132 -13.16 -7.04 10.08
N LEU A 133 -12.57 -6.94 8.89
CA LEU A 133 -12.05 -5.70 8.32
C LEU A 133 -12.88 -5.26 7.10
N ASP A 134 -13.91 -6.03 6.74
CA ASP A 134 -14.72 -5.78 5.56
C ASP A 134 -15.50 -4.47 5.70
N GLY A 135 -15.47 -3.68 4.63
CA GLY A 135 -16.22 -2.42 4.54
C GLY A 135 -15.56 -1.22 5.21
N ILE A 136 -14.34 -1.38 5.78
CA ILE A 136 -13.55 -0.24 6.24
C ILE A 136 -12.96 0.47 5.02
N SER A 137 -13.21 1.76 4.90
CA SER A 137 -12.65 2.61 3.85
C SER A 137 -12.35 4.02 4.35
N PHE A 138 -11.23 4.60 3.90
CA PHE A 138 -10.82 5.95 4.30
C PHE A 138 -9.91 6.61 3.27
N GLN A 139 -9.80 7.93 3.34
CA GLN A 139 -8.90 8.70 2.48
C GLN A 139 -7.44 8.54 2.96
N ALA A 140 -6.54 8.14 2.05
CA ALA A 140 -5.10 8.22 2.26
C ALA A 140 -4.56 9.60 1.85
N GLU A 141 -3.54 10.05 2.57
CA GLU A 141 -2.82 11.32 2.35
C GLU A 141 -1.29 11.16 2.45
#